data_AF-A0A433TD90-F1
#
_entry.id   AF-A0A433TD90-F1
#
_cell.length_a   1.000
_cell.length_b   1.000
_cell.length_c   1.000
_cell.angle_alpha   90.00
_cell.angle_beta   90.00
_cell.angle_gamma   90.00
#
_symmetry.space_group_name_H-M   'P 1'
#
loop_
_entity.id
_entity.type
_entity.pdbx_description
1 polymer ?
#
loop_
_entity_poly.entity_id
_entity_poly.type
_entity_poly.pdbx_seq_one_letter_code
_entity_poly.pdbx_strand_id
1 'polypeptide(L)'
;MGEMSAEIILSLAQARARRDHLASFPSRALAGMMEKSRRALALFQHHDGITGTAKDHVVDDYGRRLLGGLHDAKRVVAECANFLLQADRTSYSFDPATGPEFALDETRDNHNSLPEKPVLTLNTGASEPSGGQAVVLYNSLAQPRSEVVSVLTDWPYVEVLGPDARPLHSQVEPLWPSEGEPDGRPRAGVYSVKFVADLTGLAVAK
;
A
#
# COMPACT_ATOMS: atom_id res chain seq x y z
N MET A 1 -0.79 0.83 11.73
CA MET A 1 -1.64 1.97 11.31
C MET A 1 -2.46 1.68 10.04
N GLY A 2 -2.55 0.43 9.54
CA GLY A 2 -3.20 0.12 8.25
C GLY A 2 -4.66 -0.37 8.29
N GLU A 3 -5.13 -0.93 9.41
CA GLU A 3 -6.50 -1.50 9.46
C GLU A 3 -7.58 -0.42 9.44
N MET A 4 -7.41 0.67 10.20
CA MET A 4 -8.38 1.76 10.26
C MET A 4 -8.52 2.46 8.90
N SER A 5 -7.41 2.66 8.19
CA SER A 5 -7.42 3.20 6.82
C SER A 5 -8.14 2.26 5.84
N ALA A 6 -7.98 0.94 5.99
CA ALA A 6 -8.67 -0.04 5.14
C ALA A 6 -10.20 -0.03 5.34
N GLU A 7 -10.70 0.10 6.57
CA GLU A 7 -12.14 0.26 6.84
C GLU A 7 -12.72 1.53 6.22
N ILE A 8 -11.98 2.64 6.30
CA ILE A 8 -12.41 3.93 5.79
C ILE A 8 -12.54 3.88 4.26
N ILE A 9 -11.52 3.38 3.55
CA ILE A 9 -11.59 3.29 2.09
C ILE A 9 -12.64 2.27 1.63
N LEU A 10 -12.84 1.17 2.37
CA LEU A 10 -13.93 0.22 2.12
C LEU A 10 -15.30 0.88 2.27
N SER A 11 -15.50 1.63 3.34
CA SER A 11 -16.75 2.35 3.59
C SER A 11 -17.03 3.39 2.49
N LEU A 12 -15.99 4.12 2.06
CA LEU A 12 -16.08 5.08 0.96
C LEU A 12 -16.44 4.39 -0.37
N ALA A 13 -15.76 3.28 -0.71
CA ALA A 13 -16.02 2.51 -1.91
C ALA A 13 -17.43 1.90 -1.91
N GLN A 14 -17.89 1.34 -0.79
CA GLN A 14 -19.25 0.83 -0.63
C GLN A 14 -20.31 1.92 -0.80
N ALA A 15 -20.10 3.09 -0.20
CA ALA A 15 -21.01 4.23 -0.36
C ALA A 15 -21.09 4.66 -1.83
N ARG A 16 -19.95 4.72 -2.52
CA ARG A 16 -19.89 5.06 -3.96
C ARG A 16 -20.58 4.01 -4.83
N ALA A 17 -20.32 2.72 -4.59
CA ALA A 17 -20.96 1.62 -5.31
C ALA A 17 -22.48 1.62 -5.14
N ARG A 18 -22.99 1.88 -3.93
CA ARG A 18 -24.44 2.00 -3.67
C ARG A 18 -25.06 3.19 -4.40
N ARG A 19 -24.39 4.34 -4.39
CA ARG A 19 -24.84 5.54 -5.11
C ARG A 19 -24.93 5.32 -6.61
N ASP A 20 -23.98 4.58 -7.17
CA ASP A 20 -23.89 4.32 -8.61
C ASP A 20 -24.63 3.03 -9.01
N HIS A 21 -25.33 2.38 -8.08
CA HIS A 21 -26.07 1.12 -8.26
C HIS A 21 -25.22 -0.03 -8.84
N LEU A 22 -23.93 -0.09 -8.48
CA LEU A 22 -22.97 -1.07 -9.00
C LEU A 22 -22.96 -2.34 -8.16
N ALA A 23 -23.70 -3.35 -8.62
CA ALA A 23 -23.73 -4.68 -8.00
C ALA A 23 -22.42 -5.47 -8.18
N SER A 24 -21.55 -5.06 -9.11
CA SER A 24 -20.25 -5.69 -9.36
C SER A 24 -19.24 -5.49 -8.23
N PHE A 25 -19.43 -4.47 -7.37
CA PHE A 25 -18.51 -4.21 -6.27
C PHE A 25 -18.62 -5.30 -5.18
N PRO A 26 -17.53 -6.02 -4.84
CA PRO A 26 -17.52 -7.23 -4.01
C PRO A 26 -17.63 -6.94 -2.50
N SER A 27 -18.64 -6.16 -2.10
CA SER A 27 -18.81 -5.65 -0.73
C SER A 27 -18.70 -6.74 0.34
N ARG A 28 -19.34 -7.90 0.12
CA ARG A 28 -19.36 -9.00 1.08
C ARG A 28 -18.01 -9.69 1.22
N ALA A 29 -17.28 -9.87 0.10
CA ALA A 29 -15.98 -10.52 0.13
C ALA A 29 -14.95 -9.64 0.85
N LEU A 30 -14.88 -8.35 0.49
CA LEU A 30 -13.97 -7.39 1.11
C LEU A 30 -14.29 -7.15 2.60
N ALA A 31 -15.57 -7.08 2.97
CA ALA A 31 -15.97 -6.99 4.37
C ALA A 31 -15.58 -8.24 5.17
N GLY A 32 -15.64 -9.43 4.56
CA GLY A 32 -15.17 -10.67 5.17
C GLY A 32 -13.65 -10.71 5.40
N MET A 33 -12.86 -10.15 4.48
CA MET A 33 -11.42 -9.95 4.66
C MET A 33 -11.14 -9.00 5.84
N MET A 34 -11.83 -7.85 5.90
CA MET A 34 -11.69 -6.92 7.02
C MET A 34 -12.11 -7.55 8.36
N GLU A 35 -13.14 -8.39 8.37
CA GLU A 35 -13.54 -9.11 9.58
C GLU A 35 -12.44 -10.05 10.09
N LYS A 36 -11.75 -10.76 9.19
CA LYS A 36 -10.60 -11.59 9.57
C LYS A 36 -9.46 -10.75 10.14
N SER A 37 -9.14 -9.62 9.50
CA SER A 37 -8.11 -8.68 9.99
C SER A 37 -8.43 -8.19 11.40
N ARG A 38 -9.65 -7.67 11.61
CA ARG A 38 -10.09 -7.19 12.93
C ARG A 38 -10.02 -8.28 14.01
N ARG A 39 -10.41 -9.51 13.69
CA ARG A 39 -10.33 -10.64 14.63
C ARG A 39 -8.89 -10.97 14.98
N ALA A 40 -7.96 -10.93 14.01
CA ALA A 40 -6.54 -11.16 14.26
C ALA A 40 -5.95 -10.07 15.18
N LEU A 41 -6.23 -8.79 14.90
CA LEU A 41 -5.77 -7.70 15.77
C LEU A 41 -6.40 -7.79 17.16
N ALA A 42 -7.71 -8.02 17.27
CA ALA A 42 -8.40 -8.13 18.55
C ALA A 42 -7.87 -9.28 19.42
N LEU A 43 -7.57 -10.43 18.81
CA LEU A 43 -6.94 -11.55 19.49
C LEU A 43 -5.55 -11.20 20.00
N PHE A 44 -4.76 -10.44 19.23
CA PHE A 44 -3.44 -9.99 19.65
C PHE A 44 -3.48 -9.00 20.82
N GLN A 45 -4.56 -8.23 20.98
CA GLN A 45 -4.75 -7.36 22.15
C GLN A 45 -4.96 -8.12 23.46
N HIS A 46 -5.10 -9.45 23.42
CA HIS A 46 -5.05 -10.27 24.63
C HIS A 46 -3.79 -9.90 25.42
N HIS A 47 -3.91 -9.81 26.74
CA HIS A 47 -2.84 -9.33 27.60
C HIS A 47 -1.58 -10.21 27.53
N ASP A 48 -1.66 -11.46 27.07
CA ASP A 48 -0.46 -12.28 26.78
C ASP A 48 0.07 -12.16 25.35
N GLY A 49 -0.73 -11.60 24.44
CA GLY A 49 -0.33 -11.33 23.06
C GLY A 49 0.49 -10.06 22.97
N ILE A 50 -0.13 -8.91 23.21
CA ILE A 50 0.50 -7.60 23.03
C ILE A 50 1.68 -7.36 23.98
N THR A 51 1.66 -7.95 25.18
CA THR A 51 2.75 -7.80 26.16
C THR A 51 3.91 -8.77 25.91
N GLY A 52 3.72 -9.77 25.05
CA GLY A 52 4.73 -10.79 24.78
C GLY A 52 4.96 -11.77 25.93
N THR A 53 3.98 -11.98 26.82
CA THR A 53 4.09 -12.93 27.94
C THR A 53 3.63 -14.35 27.60
N ALA A 54 3.16 -14.59 26.38
CA ALA A 54 2.83 -15.93 25.90
C ALA A 54 4.08 -16.77 25.58
N LYS A 55 3.91 -18.09 25.44
CA LYS A 55 4.99 -19.01 25.00
C LYS A 55 5.37 -18.76 23.54
N ASP A 56 6.60 -19.05 23.15
CA ASP A 56 7.14 -18.83 21.80
C ASP A 56 6.20 -19.27 20.66
N HIS A 57 5.68 -20.50 20.72
CA HIS A 57 4.77 -21.02 19.68
C HIS A 57 3.43 -20.27 19.61
N VAL A 58 2.99 -19.66 20.71
CA VAL A 58 1.77 -18.82 20.76
C VAL A 58 2.07 -17.45 20.18
N VAL A 59 3.26 -16.89 20.46
CA VAL A 59 3.74 -15.65 19.83
C VAL A 59 3.84 -15.83 18.31
N ASP A 60 4.36 -16.96 17.85
CA ASP A 60 4.39 -17.31 16.42
C ASP A 60 2.99 -17.38 15.81
N ASP A 61 2.02 -17.99 16.50
CA ASP A 61 0.62 -18.03 16.04
C ASP A 61 0.01 -16.63 15.94
N TYR A 62 0.23 -15.76 16.93
CA TYR A 62 -0.20 -14.37 16.87
C TYR A 62 0.41 -13.65 15.66
N GLY A 63 1.73 -13.78 15.45
CA GLY A 63 2.40 -13.14 14.33
C GLY A 63 1.88 -13.61 12.97
N ARG A 64 1.65 -14.92 12.79
CA ARG A 64 1.06 -15.46 11.54
C ARG A 64 -0.34 -14.94 11.30
N ARG A 65 -1.18 -14.84 12.33
CA ARG A 65 -2.54 -14.28 12.23
C ARG A 65 -2.51 -12.80 11.88
N LEU A 66 -1.64 -12.02 12.52
CA LEU A 66 -1.47 -10.60 12.22
C LEU A 66 -0.98 -10.38 10.79
N LEU A 67 -0.02 -11.19 10.32
CA LEU A 67 0.44 -11.12 8.93
C LEU A 67 -0.68 -11.43 7.94
N GLY A 68 -1.47 -12.47 8.21
CA GLY A 68 -2.66 -12.79 7.41
C GLY A 68 -3.69 -11.65 7.38
N GLY A 69 -3.98 -11.06 8.54
CA GLY A 69 -4.86 -9.89 8.64
C GLY A 69 -4.32 -8.68 7.88
N LEU A 70 -3.02 -8.41 7.98
CA LEU A 70 -2.35 -7.36 7.22
C LEU A 70 -2.49 -7.57 5.70
N HIS A 71 -2.31 -8.80 5.21
CA HIS A 71 -2.49 -9.12 3.78
C HIS A 71 -3.94 -8.91 3.32
N ASP A 72 -4.91 -9.34 4.14
CA ASP A 72 -6.34 -9.11 3.88
C ASP A 72 -6.64 -7.61 3.81
N ALA A 73 -6.17 -6.80 4.76
CA ALA A 73 -6.34 -5.35 4.77
C ALA A 73 -5.67 -4.67 3.56
N LYS A 74 -4.46 -5.10 3.19
CA LYS A 74 -3.74 -4.63 2.01
C LYS A 74 -4.53 -4.90 0.73
N ARG A 75 -5.09 -6.11 0.57
CA ARG A 75 -5.93 -6.44 -0.58
C ARG A 75 -7.17 -5.55 -0.64
N VAL A 76 -7.84 -5.33 0.50
CA VAL A 76 -9.01 -4.45 0.56
C VAL A 76 -8.67 -3.01 0.14
N VAL A 77 -7.56 -2.46 0.61
CA VAL A 77 -7.11 -1.11 0.21
C VAL A 77 -6.87 -1.04 -1.29
N ALA A 78 -6.13 -1.99 -1.86
CA ALA A 78 -5.82 -2.01 -3.28
C ALA A 78 -7.07 -2.14 -4.17
N GLU A 79 -8.02 -3.01 -3.80
CA GLU A 79 -9.27 -3.18 -4.52
C GLU A 79 -10.16 -1.95 -4.46
N CYS A 80 -10.29 -1.35 -3.27
CA CYS A 80 -11.09 -0.15 -3.10
C CYS A 80 -10.47 1.04 -3.84
N ALA A 81 -9.14 1.18 -3.80
CA ALA A 81 -8.42 2.20 -4.55
C ALA A 81 -8.64 2.04 -6.06
N ASN A 82 -8.52 0.82 -6.61
CA ASN A 82 -8.80 0.55 -8.02
C ASN A 82 -10.23 0.95 -8.40
N PHE A 83 -11.21 0.44 -7.66
CA PHE A 83 -12.62 0.79 -7.89
C PHE A 83 -12.88 2.31 -7.83
N LEU A 84 -12.25 3.01 -6.89
CA LEU A 84 -12.43 4.45 -6.72
C LEU A 84 -11.74 5.28 -7.81
N LEU A 85 -10.61 4.81 -8.36
CA LEU A 85 -9.84 5.51 -9.39
C LEU A 85 -10.36 5.29 -10.81
N GLN A 86 -11.18 4.26 -11.05
CA GLN A 86 -11.74 4.03 -12.38
C GLN A 86 -12.65 5.19 -12.83
N ALA A 87 -12.40 5.67 -14.05
CA ALA A 87 -13.24 6.67 -14.71
C ALA A 87 -14.63 6.09 -14.98
N ASP A 88 -14.68 4.91 -15.59
CA ASP A 88 -15.88 4.09 -15.74
C ASP A 88 -15.85 2.90 -14.78
N ARG A 89 -16.55 3.05 -13.66
CA ARG A 89 -16.62 2.03 -12.60
C ARG A 89 -17.44 0.80 -12.99
N THR A 90 -18.19 0.83 -14.09
CA THR A 90 -18.89 -0.36 -14.59
C THR A 90 -17.93 -1.40 -15.15
N SER A 91 -16.73 -0.96 -15.58
CA SER A 91 -15.65 -1.82 -16.06
C SER A 91 -14.88 -2.53 -14.93
N TYR A 92 -15.09 -2.13 -13.67
CA TYR A 92 -14.47 -2.77 -12.53
C TYR A 92 -14.96 -4.21 -12.39
N SER A 93 -14.00 -5.13 -12.29
CA SER A 93 -14.25 -6.54 -12.01
C SER A 93 -13.37 -7.00 -10.87
N PHE A 94 -13.92 -7.89 -10.05
CA PHE A 94 -13.23 -8.51 -8.95
C PHE A 94 -13.11 -10.00 -9.22
N ASP A 95 -11.88 -10.49 -9.29
CA ASP A 95 -11.58 -11.91 -9.35
C ASP A 95 -10.73 -12.30 -8.12
N PRO A 96 -11.25 -13.17 -7.23
CA PRO A 96 -10.48 -13.67 -6.09
C PRO A 96 -9.21 -14.42 -6.47
N ALA A 97 -9.13 -14.97 -7.68
CA ALA A 97 -7.98 -15.73 -8.16
C ALA A 97 -6.85 -14.84 -8.68
N THR A 98 -7.15 -13.62 -9.15
CA THR A 98 -6.14 -12.68 -9.62
C THR A 98 -5.65 -11.78 -8.48
N GLY A 99 -4.41 -11.32 -8.58
CA GLY A 99 -3.84 -10.31 -7.67
C GLY A 99 -4.52 -8.94 -7.84
N PRO A 100 -4.38 -8.02 -6.86
CA PRO A 100 -4.85 -6.66 -7.07
C PRO A 100 -3.98 -5.96 -8.13
N GLU A 101 -4.57 -4.99 -8.82
CA GLU A 101 -3.85 -4.17 -9.81
C GLU A 101 -2.76 -3.30 -9.17
N PHE A 102 -2.97 -2.89 -7.93
CA PHE A 102 -2.01 -2.12 -7.15
C PHE A 102 -1.32 -2.98 -6.09
N ALA A 103 -0.01 -2.83 -6.00
CA ALA A 103 0.76 -3.27 -4.84
C ALA A 103 0.93 -2.10 -3.86
N LEU A 104 0.94 -2.38 -2.55
CA LEU A 104 1.27 -1.37 -1.55
C LEU A 104 2.79 -1.18 -1.46
N ASP A 105 3.20 -0.01 -0.96
CA ASP A 105 4.61 0.40 -0.79
C ASP A 105 5.40 -0.42 0.26
N GLU A 106 4.81 -1.47 0.82
CA GLU A 106 5.49 -2.36 1.76
C GLU A 106 5.10 -3.81 1.53
N THR A 107 6.09 -4.71 1.54
CA THR A 107 5.93 -6.17 1.54
C THR A 107 6.59 -6.78 2.78
N ARG A 108 6.13 -7.97 3.19
CA ARG A 108 6.70 -8.74 4.30
C ARG A 108 6.66 -10.22 3.93
N ASP A 109 7.80 -10.90 3.99
CA ASP A 109 7.89 -12.31 3.64
C ASP A 109 7.29 -13.22 4.72
N ASN A 110 7.50 -12.86 5.99
CA ASN A 110 7.02 -13.63 7.13
C ASN A 110 6.67 -12.71 8.31
N HIS A 111 6.15 -13.30 9.40
CA HIS A 111 5.70 -12.53 10.56
C HIS A 111 6.86 -11.88 11.30
N ASN A 112 8.06 -12.45 11.20
CA ASN A 112 9.28 -12.03 11.88
C ASN A 112 10.30 -11.30 10.99
N SER A 113 9.97 -10.96 9.74
CA SER A 113 10.85 -10.22 8.82
C SER A 113 10.67 -8.72 9.01
N LEU A 114 11.62 -7.94 8.53
CA LEU A 114 11.40 -6.50 8.38
C LEU A 114 10.49 -6.25 7.15
N PRO A 115 9.75 -5.12 7.12
CA PRO A 115 9.05 -4.72 5.91
C PRO A 115 10.05 -4.21 4.86
N GLU A 116 9.80 -4.52 3.60
CA GLU A 116 10.61 -4.08 2.48
C GLU A 116 9.80 -3.18 1.55
N LYS A 117 10.43 -2.14 1.00
CA LYS A 117 9.80 -1.29 -0.02
C LYS A 117 10.03 -1.89 -1.42
N PRO A 118 9.00 -1.99 -2.26
CA PRO A 118 9.17 -2.43 -3.64
C PRO A 118 9.97 -1.40 -4.46
N VAL A 119 10.75 -1.88 -5.43
CA VAL A 119 11.51 -1.03 -6.35
C VAL A 119 10.74 -0.88 -7.65
N LEU A 120 10.44 0.36 -8.04
CA LEU A 120 9.82 0.68 -9.32
C LEU A 120 10.84 0.50 -10.45
N THR A 121 10.64 -0.53 -11.26
CA THR A 121 11.36 -0.75 -12.53
C THR A 121 11.02 0.31 -13.60
N LEU A 122 11.87 1.31 -13.75
CA LEU A 122 11.75 2.33 -14.79
C LEU A 122 12.68 2.04 -15.97
N ASN A 123 13.83 1.42 -15.74
CA ASN A 123 14.77 1.10 -16.81
C ASN A 123 14.41 -0.21 -17.53
N THR A 124 13.69 -0.14 -18.65
CA THR A 124 13.30 -1.33 -19.43
C THR A 124 14.31 -1.73 -20.51
N GLY A 125 15.49 -1.12 -20.58
CA GLY A 125 16.57 -1.52 -21.49
C GLY A 125 16.27 -1.35 -23.00
N ALA A 126 15.20 -0.65 -23.37
CA ALA A 126 14.81 -0.41 -24.76
C ALA A 126 14.82 1.09 -25.09
N SER A 127 15.18 1.40 -26.33
CA SER A 127 15.29 2.72 -26.97
C SER A 127 13.95 3.45 -27.18
N GLU A 128 13.00 3.26 -26.27
CA GLU A 128 11.73 3.99 -26.15
C GLU A 128 11.70 4.60 -24.76
N PRO A 129 11.16 5.82 -24.56
CA PRO A 129 10.88 6.31 -23.21
C PRO A 129 9.94 5.33 -22.53
N SER A 130 10.50 4.50 -21.66
CA SER A 130 9.81 3.52 -20.82
C SER A 130 8.59 4.17 -20.18
N GLY A 131 7.40 3.60 -20.40
CA GLY A 131 6.16 4.08 -19.81
C GLY A 131 6.30 4.30 -18.31
N GLY A 132 5.92 5.48 -17.82
CA GLY A 132 6.05 5.83 -16.40
C GLY A 132 5.26 4.86 -15.51
N GLN A 133 5.71 4.72 -14.26
CA GLN A 133 4.95 3.98 -13.25
C GLN A 133 4.02 4.90 -12.47
N ALA A 134 2.79 4.43 -12.25
CA ALA A 134 1.81 5.15 -11.46
C ALA A 134 2.01 4.86 -9.97
N VAL A 135 2.01 5.92 -9.15
CA VAL A 135 2.03 5.82 -7.69
C VAL A 135 0.72 6.39 -7.17
N VAL A 136 -0.06 5.57 -6.46
CA VAL A 136 -1.33 6.00 -5.88
C VAL A 136 -1.14 6.29 -4.40
N LEU A 137 -1.61 7.46 -3.98
CA LEU A 137 -1.57 7.93 -2.61
C LEU A 137 -2.98 7.97 -2.03
N TYR A 138 -3.11 7.49 -0.80
CA TYR A 138 -4.37 7.47 -0.07
C TYR A 138 -4.23 8.21 1.25
N ASN A 139 -5.04 9.26 1.45
CA ASN A 139 -5.16 9.97 2.72
C ASN A 139 -6.41 9.52 3.48
N SER A 140 -6.20 8.73 4.54
CA SER A 140 -7.28 8.26 5.40
C SER A 140 -7.76 9.29 6.44
N LEU A 141 -7.12 10.46 6.53
CA LEU A 141 -7.53 11.51 7.46
C LEU A 141 -8.63 12.38 6.84
N ALA A 142 -9.52 12.92 7.69
CA ALA A 142 -10.57 13.85 7.27
C ALA A 142 -10.06 15.26 6.91
N GLN A 143 -8.76 15.51 7.01
CA GLN A 143 -8.13 16.80 6.78
C GLN A 143 -7.11 16.72 5.64
N PRO A 144 -6.88 17.83 4.89
CA PRO A 144 -5.80 17.90 3.93
C PRO A 144 -4.44 17.65 4.58
N ARG A 145 -3.51 17.06 3.82
CA ARG A 145 -2.16 16.76 4.29
C ARG A 145 -1.17 17.02 3.17
N SER A 146 -0.05 17.66 3.53
CA SER A 146 1.15 17.75 2.69
C SER A 146 2.23 16.93 3.36
N GLU A 147 2.81 15.97 2.65
CA GLU A 147 3.82 15.05 3.19
C GLU A 147 4.89 14.72 2.15
N VAL A 148 6.12 14.50 2.63
CA VAL A 148 7.19 13.95 1.80
C VAL A 148 6.95 12.46 1.60
N VAL A 149 6.67 12.07 0.36
CA VAL A 149 6.56 10.68 -0.07
C VAL A 149 7.92 10.22 -0.56
N SER A 150 8.29 8.98 -0.24
CA SER A 150 9.54 8.35 -0.65
C SER A 150 9.26 7.00 -1.32
N VAL A 151 9.58 6.89 -2.60
CA VAL A 151 9.51 5.65 -3.39
C VAL A 151 10.91 5.18 -3.79
N LEU A 152 11.07 3.90 -4.11
CA LEU A 152 12.32 3.36 -4.62
C LEU A 152 12.24 3.13 -6.13
N THR A 153 13.32 3.44 -6.86
CA THR A 153 13.43 3.22 -8.31
C THR A 153 14.73 2.52 -8.66
N ASP A 154 14.77 1.83 -9.79
CA ASP A 154 15.98 1.23 -10.35
C ASP A 154 16.78 2.19 -11.27
N TRP A 155 16.29 3.42 -11.41
CA TRP A 155 16.84 4.44 -12.31
C TRP A 155 16.94 5.80 -11.61
N PRO A 156 18.06 6.54 -11.75
CA PRO A 156 18.26 7.81 -11.05
C PRO A 156 17.68 9.01 -11.80
N TYR A 157 17.48 8.92 -13.13
CA TYR A 157 16.98 10.03 -13.95
C TYR A 157 15.47 9.93 -14.08
N VAL A 158 14.77 10.42 -13.06
CA VAL A 158 13.31 10.35 -12.95
C VAL A 158 12.68 11.73 -12.99
N GLU A 159 11.47 11.80 -13.53
CA GLU A 159 10.59 12.96 -13.42
C GLU A 159 9.33 12.52 -12.69
N VAL A 160 8.97 13.24 -11.63
CA VAL A 160 7.73 12.99 -10.88
C VAL A 160 6.66 13.93 -11.43
N LEU A 161 5.56 13.37 -11.91
CA LEU A 161 4.41 14.14 -12.39
C LEU A 161 3.29 14.09 -11.35
N GLY A 162 2.67 15.24 -11.10
CA GLY A 162 1.46 15.34 -10.30
C GLY A 162 0.21 14.89 -11.07
N PRO A 163 -0.96 14.89 -10.41
CA PRO A 163 -2.23 14.43 -11.01
C PRO A 163 -2.66 15.21 -12.27
N ASP A 164 -2.17 16.44 -12.43
CA ASP A 164 -2.42 17.33 -13.57
C ASP A 164 -1.33 17.25 -14.65
N ALA A 165 -0.49 16.21 -14.60
CA ALA A 165 0.67 15.98 -15.45
C ALA A 165 1.73 17.10 -15.38
N ARG A 166 1.76 17.88 -14.29
CA ARG A 166 2.82 18.88 -14.07
C ARG A 166 3.98 18.29 -13.29
N PRO A 167 5.23 18.65 -13.63
CA PRO A 167 6.40 18.22 -12.86
C PRO A 167 6.34 18.70 -11.41
N LEU A 168 6.57 17.78 -10.47
CA LEU A 168 6.77 18.06 -9.06
C LEU A 168 8.26 18.16 -8.76
N HIS A 169 8.62 19.08 -7.86
CA HIS A 169 9.98 19.12 -7.35
C HIS A 169 10.28 17.82 -6.60
N SER A 170 11.37 17.16 -6.98
CA SER A 170 11.78 15.88 -6.42
C SER A 170 13.29 15.86 -6.15
N GLN A 171 13.67 15.06 -5.16
CA GLN A 171 15.05 14.80 -4.80
C GLN A 171 15.33 13.30 -5.00
N VAL A 172 16.46 12.99 -5.62
CA VAL A 172 16.92 11.61 -5.80
C VAL A 172 18.17 11.41 -4.94
N GLU A 173 18.23 10.31 -4.20
CA GLU A 173 19.39 9.92 -3.40
C GLU A 173 19.69 8.41 -3.56
N PRO A 174 20.96 7.99 -3.38
CA PRO A 174 21.28 6.57 -3.29
C PRO A 174 20.57 5.93 -2.09
N LEU A 175 20.12 4.67 -2.23
CA LEU A 175 19.58 3.94 -1.08
C LEU A 175 20.72 3.45 -0.18
N TRP A 176 20.78 3.97 1.04
CA TRP A 176 21.70 3.49 2.06
C TRP A 176 21.08 2.31 2.82
N PRO A 177 21.85 1.23 3.04
CA PRO A 177 21.35 0.12 3.81
C PRO A 177 21.19 0.49 5.30
N SER A 178 20.29 -0.22 5.97
CA SER A 178 20.09 -0.09 7.42
C SER A 178 21.34 -0.49 8.20
N GLU A 179 21.49 0.04 9.42
CA GLU A 179 22.56 -0.37 10.34
C GLU A 179 22.61 -1.90 10.49
N GLY A 180 23.76 -2.51 10.16
CA GLY A 180 23.99 -3.96 10.23
C GLY A 180 24.46 -4.61 8.93
N GLU A 181 24.34 -3.94 7.77
CA GLU A 181 24.93 -4.43 6.53
C GLU A 181 26.43 -4.09 6.44
N PRO A 182 27.29 -5.07 6.12
CA PRO A 182 28.72 -5.04 6.48
C PRO A 182 29.59 -4.03 5.71
N ASP A 183 29.09 -3.42 4.65
CA ASP A 183 29.97 -2.72 3.69
C ASP A 183 29.81 -1.18 3.69
N GLY A 184 28.81 -0.62 4.42
CA GLY A 184 28.59 0.84 4.50
C GLY A 184 28.43 1.53 3.13
N ARG A 185 28.12 0.76 2.08
CA ARG A 185 27.96 1.23 0.70
C ARG A 185 26.48 1.35 0.35
N PRO A 186 26.11 2.32 -0.49
CA PRO A 186 24.74 2.38 -0.99
C PRO A 186 24.43 1.15 -1.84
N ARG A 187 23.18 0.71 -1.80
CA ARG A 187 22.69 -0.40 -2.62
C ARG A 187 22.78 -0.02 -4.10
N ALA A 188 23.65 -0.72 -4.83
CA ALA A 188 23.89 -0.43 -6.23
C ALA A 188 22.60 -0.59 -7.06
N GLY A 189 22.32 0.39 -7.93
CA GLY A 189 21.19 0.34 -8.85
C GLY A 189 19.82 0.58 -8.19
N VAL A 190 19.76 1.03 -6.93
CA VAL A 190 18.50 1.42 -6.27
C VAL A 190 18.62 2.83 -5.71
N TYR A 191 17.62 3.65 -6.02
CA TYR A 191 17.57 5.05 -5.65
C TYR A 191 16.27 5.35 -4.89
N SER A 192 16.33 6.25 -3.91
CA SER A 192 15.16 6.81 -3.24
C SER A 192 14.79 8.12 -3.92
N VAL A 193 13.53 8.24 -4.34
CA VAL A 193 12.96 9.43 -4.93
C VAL A 193 11.97 10.02 -3.93
N LYS A 194 12.23 11.26 -3.52
CA LYS A 194 11.42 11.99 -2.55
C LYS A 194 10.74 13.18 -3.20
N PHE A 195 9.46 13.35 -2.94
CA PHE A 195 8.68 14.48 -3.44
C PHE A 195 7.58 14.84 -2.43
N VAL A 196 7.09 16.08 -2.49
CA VAL A 196 5.99 16.53 -1.65
C VAL A 196 4.68 16.21 -2.35
N ALA A 197 3.75 15.56 -1.65
CA ALA A 197 2.41 15.27 -2.15
C ALA A 197 1.36 16.01 -1.30
N ASP A 198 0.49 16.75 -1.99
CA ASP A 198 -0.66 17.43 -1.39
C ASP A 198 -1.93 16.59 -1.60
N LEU A 199 -2.49 16.08 -0.51
CA LEU A 199 -3.66 15.20 -0.52
C LEU A 199 -4.82 15.88 0.19
N THR A 200 -6.00 15.85 -0.43
CA THR A 200 -7.25 16.25 0.23
C THR A 200 -7.67 15.19 1.27
N GLY A 201 -8.59 15.56 2.17
CA GLY A 201 -9.09 14.64 3.19
C GLY A 201 -9.92 13.51 2.56
N LEU A 202 -9.77 12.28 3.06
CA LEU A 202 -10.49 11.07 2.62
C LEU A 202 -10.42 10.85 1.11
N ALA A 203 -9.23 11.03 0.52
CA ALA A 203 -9.05 11.00 -0.92
C ALA A 203 -7.97 10.02 -1.36
N VAL A 204 -8.15 9.52 -2.59
CA VAL A 204 -7.17 8.73 -3.34
C VAL A 204 -6.73 9.58 -4.53
N ALA A 205 -5.42 9.76 -4.70
CA ALA A 205 -4.81 10.51 -5.79
C ALA A 205 -3.79 9.62 -6.53
N LYS A 206 -3.69 9.80 -7.85
CA LYS A 206 -2.75 9.10 -8.74
C LYS A 206 -1.76 10.10 -9.32
#